data_AF-A0A955H635-F1
#
_entry.id   AF-A0A955H635-F1
#
_cell.length_a   1.000
_cell.length_b   1.000
_cell.length_c   1.000
_cell.angle_alpha   90.00
_cell.angle_beta   90.00
_cell.angle_gamma   90.00
#
_symmetry.space_group_name_H-M   'P 1'
#
loop_
_entity.id
_entity.type
_entity.pdbx_description
1 polymer ?
#
loop_
_entity_poly.entity_id
_entity_poly.type
_entity_poly.pdbx_seq_one_letter_code
_entity_poly.pdbx_strand_id
1 'polypeptide(L)'
;MQDTKKPRTLNATDNWLLSHASALVSYAASDEAFAESLATHVRERNWRHTEIDITPRTSIYLWPKDRTAAVQNAHWLLTELDRRPDAIYTKGMLATYALEFESPQDVVLGIVGIAIIGPTLGLIQKKKKQKSHLSIVIDDTWLKTHSQRQLVSLSLELAHSVIADELRLAAGDAYRLHPDTAAWCLEEPLTKLYSSSKANLKRIKSEATVEALPHQLKGGAAIAFSPAVDDDFLTQFKIKALE
;
A
#
# COMPACT_ATOMS: atom_id res chain seq x y z
N MET A 1 -32.78 5.61 23.67
CA MET A 1 -31.78 4.51 23.76
C MET A 1 -30.71 4.81 22.75
N GLN A 2 -29.52 5.25 23.19
CA GLN A 2 -28.36 5.39 22.31
C GLN A 2 -27.82 3.99 22.08
N ASP A 3 -28.04 3.48 20.88
CA ASP A 3 -27.47 2.22 20.42
C ASP A 3 -25.97 2.46 20.22
N THR A 4 -25.18 2.17 21.26
CA THR A 4 -23.72 2.23 21.18
C THR A 4 -23.27 1.18 20.18
N LYS A 5 -23.16 1.56 18.90
CA LYS A 5 -22.60 0.73 17.82
C LYS A 5 -21.25 0.21 18.31
N LYS A 6 -21.18 -1.07 18.67
CA LYS A 6 -19.90 -1.73 18.96
C LYS A 6 -18.99 -1.53 17.75
N PRO A 7 -17.74 -1.10 17.93
CA PRO A 7 -16.80 -1.00 16.82
C PRO A 7 -16.67 -2.38 16.18
N ARG A 8 -17.09 -2.48 14.90
CA ARG A 8 -16.97 -3.72 14.15
C ARG A 8 -15.48 -3.95 13.88
N THR A 9 -14.96 -5.10 14.29
CA THR A 9 -13.60 -5.50 13.92
C THR A 9 -13.57 -5.71 12.41
N LEU A 10 -12.82 -4.88 11.70
CA LEU A 10 -12.58 -5.04 10.27
C LEU A 10 -11.82 -6.34 10.01
N ASN A 11 -12.18 -7.05 8.94
CA ASN A 11 -11.41 -8.22 8.52
C ASN A 11 -10.03 -7.78 7.97
N ALA A 12 -9.11 -8.72 7.79
CA ALA A 12 -7.75 -8.41 7.34
C ALA A 12 -7.73 -7.70 5.96
N THR A 13 -8.63 -8.07 5.05
CA THR A 13 -8.69 -7.46 3.72
C THR A 13 -9.28 -6.06 3.74
N ASP A 14 -10.32 -5.83 4.53
CA ASP A 14 -10.93 -4.50 4.68
C ASP A 14 -9.93 -3.52 5.30
N ASN A 15 -9.17 -3.95 6.31
CA ASN A 15 -8.08 -3.15 6.87
C ASN A 15 -7.03 -2.81 5.81
N TRP A 16 -6.63 -3.79 5.00
CA TRP A 16 -5.63 -3.59 3.95
C TRP A 16 -6.10 -2.60 2.87
N LEU A 17 -7.33 -2.75 2.37
CA LEU A 17 -7.91 -1.82 1.40
C LEU A 17 -8.12 -0.42 1.99
N LEU A 18 -8.51 -0.34 3.27
CA LEU A 18 -8.68 0.92 3.97
C LEU A 18 -7.36 1.67 4.15
N SER A 19 -6.27 0.98 4.52
CA SER A 19 -4.94 1.60 4.62
C SER A 19 -4.48 2.20 3.29
N HIS A 20 -4.68 1.49 2.18
CA HIS A 20 -4.37 1.99 0.84
C HIS A 20 -5.26 3.15 0.41
N ALA A 21 -6.56 3.10 0.72
CA ALA A 21 -7.44 4.23 0.49
C ALA A 21 -6.96 5.48 1.24
N SER A 22 -6.59 5.32 2.52
CA SER A 22 -6.11 6.42 3.36
C SER A 22 -4.84 7.04 2.81
N ALA A 23 -3.92 6.21 2.33
CA ALA A 23 -2.70 6.67 1.67
C ALA A 23 -2.99 7.47 0.39
N LEU A 24 -3.94 7.02 -0.45
CA LEU A 24 -4.33 7.76 -1.66
C LEU A 24 -5.00 9.10 -1.35
N VAL A 25 -5.92 9.13 -0.39
CA VAL A 25 -6.56 10.39 0.06
C VAL A 25 -5.53 11.37 0.61
N SER A 26 -4.55 10.85 1.36
CA SER A 26 -3.48 11.70 1.89
C SER A 26 -2.54 12.20 0.80
N TYR A 27 -2.20 11.37 -0.19
CA TYR A 27 -1.43 11.78 -1.36
C TYR A 27 -2.16 12.88 -2.16
N ALA A 28 -3.48 12.79 -2.28
CA ALA A 28 -4.30 13.77 -2.97
C ALA A 28 -4.18 15.19 -2.37
N ALA A 29 -3.88 15.33 -1.08
CA ALA A 29 -3.60 16.63 -0.49
C ALA A 29 -2.34 17.32 -1.05
N SER A 30 -1.45 16.56 -1.71
CA SER A 30 -0.21 17.05 -2.31
C SER A 30 -0.24 17.18 -3.83
N ASP A 31 -1.26 16.64 -4.50
CA ASP A 31 -1.40 16.63 -5.96
C ASP A 31 -2.86 16.91 -6.36
N GLU A 32 -3.13 18.17 -6.70
CA GLU A 32 -4.46 18.68 -7.02
C GLU A 32 -5.13 17.98 -8.20
N ALA A 33 -4.36 17.74 -9.28
CA ALA A 33 -4.89 17.06 -10.47
C ALA A 33 -5.26 15.60 -10.17
N PHE A 34 -4.48 14.92 -9.32
CA PHE A 34 -4.84 13.59 -8.83
C PHE A 34 -6.06 13.65 -7.90
N ALA A 35 -6.16 14.65 -7.01
CA ALA A 35 -7.29 14.83 -6.11
C ALA A 35 -8.62 14.97 -6.85
N GLU A 36 -8.66 15.87 -7.84
CA GLU A 36 -9.84 16.08 -8.68
C GLU A 36 -10.24 14.79 -9.42
N SER A 37 -9.26 14.11 -9.99
CA SER A 37 -9.48 12.86 -10.71
C SER A 37 -10.01 11.76 -9.78
N LEU A 38 -9.41 11.58 -8.59
CA LEU A 38 -9.86 10.60 -7.60
C LEU A 38 -11.30 10.90 -7.14
N ALA A 39 -11.60 12.14 -6.77
CA ALA A 39 -12.93 12.55 -6.33
C ALA A 39 -13.99 12.30 -7.41
N THR A 40 -13.68 12.61 -8.68
CA THR A 40 -14.57 12.38 -9.82
C THR A 40 -14.90 10.90 -9.98
N HIS A 41 -13.89 10.02 -10.02
CA HIS A 41 -14.11 8.57 -10.20
C HIS A 41 -14.82 7.92 -9.01
N VAL A 42 -14.69 8.47 -7.81
CA VAL A 42 -15.45 8.00 -6.65
C VAL A 42 -16.92 8.43 -6.73
N ARG A 43 -17.21 9.67 -7.13
CA ARG A 43 -18.59 10.17 -7.31
C ARG A 43 -19.36 9.36 -8.35
N GLU A 44 -18.72 9.02 -9.47
CA GLU A 44 -19.32 8.21 -10.54
C GLU A 44 -19.81 6.83 -10.07
N ARG A 45 -19.20 6.29 -9.01
CA ARG A 45 -19.60 5.00 -8.43
C ARG A 45 -20.83 5.07 -7.55
N ASN A 46 -21.31 6.27 -7.22
CA ASN A 46 -22.50 6.51 -6.41
C ASN A 46 -22.49 5.74 -5.06
N TRP A 47 -21.31 5.57 -4.46
CA TRP A 47 -21.19 4.97 -3.13
C TRP A 47 -21.75 5.90 -2.06
N ARG A 48 -22.26 5.31 -0.98
CA ARG A 48 -22.77 6.09 0.16
C ARG A 48 -21.62 6.51 1.05
N HIS A 49 -21.56 7.81 1.37
CA HIS A 49 -20.69 8.32 2.43
C HIS A 49 -21.08 7.69 3.77
N THR A 50 -20.14 7.68 4.71
CA THR A 50 -20.36 7.17 6.07
C THR A 50 -20.15 8.30 7.06
N GLU A 51 -21.10 8.45 8.00
CA GLU A 51 -20.98 9.40 9.13
C GLU A 51 -20.03 8.88 10.23
N ILE A 52 -19.56 7.63 10.10
CA ILE A 52 -18.59 7.08 11.03
C ILE A 52 -17.26 7.78 10.74
N ASP A 53 -16.72 8.43 11.76
CA ASP A 53 -15.34 8.92 11.78
C ASP A 53 -14.40 7.71 11.70
N ILE A 54 -14.13 7.29 10.47
CA ILE A 54 -13.06 6.36 10.18
C ILE A 54 -11.85 7.28 10.02
N THR A 55 -11.22 7.68 11.11
CA THR A 55 -9.90 8.31 11.02
C THR A 55 -8.93 7.18 10.72
N PRO A 56 -8.64 6.85 9.45
CA PRO A 56 -7.79 5.72 9.18
C PRO A 56 -6.38 6.21 9.53
N ARG A 57 -5.60 5.36 10.20
CA ARG A 57 -4.23 5.74 10.49
C ARG A 57 -3.47 5.71 9.16
N THR A 58 -3.30 6.87 8.54
CA THR A 58 -2.52 6.99 7.31
C THR A 58 -1.07 6.70 7.62
N SER A 59 -0.53 5.67 6.96
CA SER A 59 0.91 5.50 6.89
C SER A 59 1.47 6.23 5.67
N ILE A 60 2.44 7.11 5.90
CA ILE A 60 3.21 7.76 4.81
C ILE A 60 4.00 6.74 3.99
N TYR A 61 4.28 5.56 4.55
CA TYR A 61 5.04 4.49 3.89
C TYR A 61 4.22 3.65 2.93
N LEU A 62 2.92 3.94 2.80
CA LEU A 62 2.04 3.40 1.77
C LEU A 62 1.68 4.46 0.71
N TRP A 63 2.24 5.67 0.82
CA TRP A 63 1.99 6.71 -0.17
C TRP A 63 2.54 6.29 -1.53
N PRO A 64 1.78 6.52 -2.61
CA PRO A 64 2.34 6.40 -3.94
C PRO A 64 3.52 7.37 -4.12
N LYS A 65 4.58 6.89 -4.76
CA LYS A 65 5.83 7.65 -4.95
C LYS A 65 5.67 8.80 -5.94
N ASP A 66 4.76 8.64 -6.90
CA ASP A 66 4.44 9.64 -7.92
C ASP A 66 2.99 9.52 -8.40
N ARG A 67 2.58 10.47 -9.24
CA ARG A 67 1.22 10.51 -9.81
C ARG A 67 0.87 9.26 -10.62
N THR A 68 1.86 8.66 -11.29
CA THR A 68 1.61 7.45 -12.10
C THR A 68 1.27 6.28 -11.19
N ALA A 69 2.05 6.08 -10.12
CA ALA A 69 1.77 5.10 -9.09
C ALA A 69 0.43 5.39 -8.40
N ALA A 70 0.11 6.66 -8.11
CA ALA A 70 -1.15 7.05 -7.49
C ALA A 70 -2.36 6.66 -8.36
N VAL A 71 -2.29 6.93 -9.67
CA VAL A 71 -3.34 6.54 -10.63
C VAL A 71 -3.48 5.02 -10.72
N GLN A 72 -2.37 4.28 -10.77
CA GLN A 72 -2.39 2.81 -10.82
C GLN A 72 -3.00 2.22 -9.54
N ASN A 73 -2.58 2.70 -8.38
CA ASN A 73 -3.09 2.26 -7.08
C ASN A 73 -4.57 2.63 -6.91
N ALA A 74 -4.99 3.82 -7.35
CA ALA A 74 -6.40 4.21 -7.35
C ALA A 74 -7.23 3.30 -8.25
N HIS A 75 -6.78 3.04 -9.48
CA HIS A 75 -7.49 2.16 -10.41
C HIS A 75 -7.62 0.73 -9.84
N TRP A 76 -6.54 0.19 -9.31
CA TRP A 76 -6.53 -1.11 -8.64
C TRP A 76 -7.51 -1.16 -7.48
N LEU A 77 -7.42 -0.21 -6.53
CA LEU A 77 -8.25 -0.16 -5.34
C LEU A 77 -9.73 -0.06 -5.70
N LEU A 78 -10.07 0.85 -6.61
CA LEU A 78 -11.44 1.05 -7.04
C LEU A 78 -12.02 -0.22 -7.69
N THR A 79 -11.23 -0.92 -8.51
CA THR A 79 -11.63 -2.20 -9.11
C THR A 79 -11.84 -3.29 -8.05
N GLU A 80 -10.99 -3.35 -7.02
CA GLU A 80 -11.17 -4.29 -5.91
C GLU A 80 -12.41 -3.98 -5.07
N LEU A 81 -12.72 -2.70 -4.88
CA LEU A 81 -13.94 -2.27 -4.19
C LEU A 81 -15.20 -2.56 -5.01
N ASP A 82 -15.17 -2.42 -6.34
CA ASP A 82 -16.30 -2.79 -7.21
C ASP A 82 -16.65 -4.28 -7.08
N ARG A 83 -15.66 -5.13 -6.82
CA ARG A 83 -15.85 -6.58 -6.57
C ARG A 83 -16.28 -6.94 -5.14
N ARG A 84 -16.19 -6.00 -4.20
CA ARG A 84 -16.43 -6.22 -2.76
C ARG A 84 -17.57 -5.35 -2.26
N PRO A 85 -18.84 -5.78 -2.39
CA PRO A 85 -19.99 -5.01 -1.89
C PRO A 85 -19.96 -4.82 -0.37
N ASP A 86 -19.25 -5.67 0.36
CA ASP A 86 -19.09 -5.69 1.81
C ASP A 86 -18.02 -4.73 2.36
N ALA A 87 -17.15 -4.16 1.51
CA ALA A 87 -16.11 -3.19 1.88
C ALA A 87 -16.68 -1.78 2.18
N ILE A 88 -17.70 -1.72 3.04
CA ILE A 88 -18.51 -0.51 3.31
C ILE A 88 -17.66 0.63 3.89
N TYR A 89 -16.69 0.31 4.76
CA TYR A 89 -15.86 1.33 5.42
C TYR A 89 -14.93 2.03 4.43
N THR A 90 -14.20 1.27 3.61
CA THR A 90 -13.29 1.83 2.60
C THR A 90 -14.07 2.64 1.56
N LYS A 91 -15.22 2.12 1.09
CA LYS A 91 -16.11 2.85 0.17
C LYS A 91 -16.65 4.12 0.78
N GLY A 92 -17.11 4.04 2.03
CA GLY A 92 -17.64 5.17 2.78
C GLY A 92 -16.60 6.26 2.97
N MET A 93 -15.36 5.91 3.34
CA MET A 93 -14.25 6.85 3.51
C MET A 93 -13.93 7.58 2.19
N LEU A 94 -13.81 6.86 1.08
CA LEU A 94 -13.59 7.47 -0.24
C LEU A 94 -14.76 8.37 -0.65
N ALA A 95 -16.00 7.93 -0.40
CA ALA A 95 -17.20 8.71 -0.71
C ALA A 95 -17.31 9.99 0.15
N THR A 96 -16.92 9.92 1.43
CA THR A 96 -16.81 11.10 2.31
C THR A 96 -15.76 12.07 1.77
N TYR A 97 -14.55 11.59 1.45
CA TYR A 97 -13.52 12.41 0.81
C TYR A 97 -14.04 13.09 -0.48
N ALA A 98 -14.70 12.34 -1.35
CA ALA A 98 -15.21 12.89 -2.61
C ALA A 98 -16.39 13.86 -2.41
N LEU A 99 -17.14 13.75 -1.32
CA LEU A 99 -18.20 14.70 -0.95
C LEU A 99 -17.60 16.01 -0.43
N GLU A 100 -16.57 15.92 0.41
CA GLU A 100 -15.88 17.05 1.04
C GLU A 100 -14.89 17.75 0.10
N PHE A 101 -14.50 17.09 -1.01
CA PHE A 101 -13.61 17.69 -2.00
C PHE A 101 -14.28 18.87 -2.71
N GLU A 102 -13.94 20.07 -2.27
CA GLU A 102 -14.25 21.32 -2.97
C GLU A 102 -13.28 21.47 -4.15
N SER A 103 -13.81 21.37 -5.37
CA SER A 103 -13.03 21.71 -6.56
C SER A 103 -12.65 23.18 -6.47
N PRO A 104 -11.38 23.57 -6.69
CA PRO A 104 -11.03 24.96 -6.86
C PRO A 104 -11.91 25.57 -7.96
N GLN A 105 -12.59 26.67 -7.65
CA GLN A 105 -13.47 27.36 -8.59
C GLN A 105 -12.63 28.14 -9.61
N ASP A 106 -12.01 27.43 -10.55
CA ASP A 106 -11.35 28.07 -11.69
C ASP A 106 -12.29 28.14 -12.89
N VAL A 107 -12.84 29.34 -13.09
CA VAL A 107 -13.48 29.78 -14.33
C VAL A 107 -12.42 29.87 -15.43
N VAL A 108 -12.24 28.85 -16.28
CA VAL A 108 -11.62 29.02 -17.61
C VAL A 108 -12.20 28.01 -18.62
N LEU A 109 -12.79 28.54 -19.70
CA LEU A 109 -13.04 27.84 -20.96
C LEU A 109 -11.72 27.30 -21.54
N GLY A 110 -11.54 25.98 -21.54
CA GLY A 110 -10.44 25.33 -22.25
C GLY A 110 -10.34 23.89 -21.77
N ILE A 111 -10.32 22.95 -22.70
CA ILE A 111 -10.20 21.51 -22.40
C ILE A 111 -8.86 21.29 -21.70
N VAL A 112 -8.86 21.29 -20.36
CA VAL A 112 -7.72 20.83 -19.57
C VAL A 112 -7.70 19.32 -19.70
N GLY A 113 -6.57 18.77 -20.10
CA GLY A 113 -6.38 17.33 -20.24
C GLY A 113 -6.52 16.64 -18.89
N ILE A 114 -7.75 16.26 -18.55
CA ILE A 114 -8.07 15.38 -17.44
C ILE A 114 -7.29 14.09 -17.69
N ALA A 115 -6.33 13.78 -16.82
CA ALA A 115 -5.76 12.44 -16.77
C ALA A 115 -6.86 11.51 -16.25
N ILE A 116 -7.65 10.97 -17.18
CA ILE A 116 -8.73 10.02 -16.92
C ILE A 116 -8.11 8.79 -16.26
N ILE A 117 -8.62 8.38 -15.09
CA ILE A 117 -8.28 7.10 -14.47
C ILE A 117 -8.98 6.01 -15.30
N GLY A 118 -8.36 5.68 -16.42
CA GLY A 118 -8.75 4.65 -17.38
C GLY A 118 -7.50 4.17 -18.13
N PRO A 119 -7.64 3.33 -19.18
CA PRO A 119 -6.53 2.96 -20.04
C PRO A 119 -6.07 4.19 -20.83
N THR A 120 -5.30 5.05 -20.17
CA THR A 120 -4.65 6.21 -20.78
C THR A 120 -3.60 5.68 -21.72
N LEU A 121 -3.98 5.68 -23.00
CA LEU A 121 -3.17 5.44 -24.18
C LEU A 121 -1.72 5.91 -23.99
N GLY A 122 -0.78 4.95 -23.91
CA GLY A 122 0.54 5.04 -24.53
C GLY A 122 1.49 6.18 -24.17
N LEU A 123 1.19 7.05 -23.21
CA LEU A 123 2.15 8.05 -22.72
C LEU A 123 3.03 7.42 -21.64
N ILE A 124 3.83 6.44 -22.07
CA ILE A 124 5.01 6.01 -21.34
C ILE A 124 5.97 7.20 -21.34
N GLN A 125 5.90 8.06 -20.32
CA GLN A 125 7.07 8.85 -19.98
C GLN A 125 8.20 7.84 -19.80
N LYS A 126 9.24 7.92 -20.64
CA LYS A 126 10.50 7.18 -20.52
C LYS A 126 11.28 7.59 -19.26
N LYS A 127 10.60 7.89 -18.15
CA LYS A 127 11.22 7.88 -16.84
C LYS A 127 11.45 6.41 -16.50
N LYS A 128 12.67 6.11 -16.07
CA LYS A 128 13.07 4.77 -15.63
C LYS A 128 12.02 4.30 -14.61
N LYS A 129 11.21 3.30 -14.99
CA LYS A 129 10.16 2.76 -14.11
C LYS A 129 10.82 2.39 -12.80
N GLN A 130 10.40 3.02 -11.71
CA GLN A 130 10.98 2.76 -10.42
C GLN A 130 10.63 1.32 -10.05
N LYS A 131 11.65 0.52 -9.74
CA LYS A 131 11.45 -0.89 -9.43
C LYS A 131 10.96 -1.01 -7.99
N SER A 132 9.90 -1.79 -7.77
CA SER A 132 9.41 -2.11 -6.44
C SER A 132 10.30 -3.19 -5.83
N HIS A 133 10.59 -3.09 -4.54
CA HIS A 133 11.55 -3.96 -3.86
C HIS A 133 10.91 -4.66 -2.67
N LEU A 134 11.13 -5.97 -2.55
CA LEU A 134 10.85 -6.68 -1.31
C LEU A 134 12.03 -6.46 -0.37
N SER A 135 11.77 -5.96 0.83
CA SER A 135 12.83 -5.63 1.79
C SER A 135 12.87 -6.62 2.94
N ILE A 136 14.03 -7.23 3.22
CA ILE A 136 14.23 -8.20 4.29
C ILE A 136 15.31 -7.71 5.25
N VAL A 137 15.00 -7.66 6.54
CA VAL A 137 15.95 -7.33 7.61
C VAL A 137 16.26 -8.60 8.42
N ILE A 138 17.52 -8.98 8.50
CA ILE A 138 18.02 -10.19 9.19
C ILE A 138 18.71 -9.81 10.50
N ASP A 139 18.50 -10.59 11.56
CA ASP A 139 19.21 -10.44 12.83
C ASP A 139 20.72 -10.65 12.63
N ASP A 140 21.54 -9.71 13.08
CA ASP A 140 23.01 -9.78 12.99
C ASP A 140 23.60 -11.07 13.57
N THR A 141 23.02 -11.60 14.64
CA THR A 141 23.40 -12.87 15.27
C THR A 141 23.12 -14.02 14.32
N TRP A 142 21.95 -13.99 13.67
CA TRP A 142 21.53 -15.03 12.73
C TRP A 142 22.42 -15.00 11.49
N LEU A 143 22.69 -13.81 10.95
CA LEU A 143 23.60 -13.56 9.83
C LEU A 143 25.00 -14.13 10.08
N LYS A 144 25.53 -14.00 11.30
CA LYS A 144 26.89 -14.48 11.66
C LYS A 144 26.96 -15.98 11.94
N THR A 145 25.86 -16.60 12.35
CA THR A 145 25.85 -18.00 12.83
C THR A 145 25.37 -19.00 11.78
N HIS A 146 24.77 -18.53 10.68
CA HIS A 146 24.19 -19.37 9.64
C HIS A 146 24.97 -19.27 8.33
N SER A 147 24.99 -20.37 7.59
CA SER A 147 25.60 -20.44 6.26
C SER A 147 24.83 -19.62 5.23
N GLN A 148 25.50 -19.23 4.14
CA GLN A 148 24.87 -18.52 3.03
C GLN A 148 23.65 -19.25 2.47
N ARG A 149 23.69 -20.59 2.40
CA ARG A 149 22.55 -21.40 1.94
C ARG A 149 21.34 -21.27 2.88
N GLN A 150 21.57 -21.24 4.19
CA GLN A 150 20.51 -21.04 5.17
C GLN A 150 19.94 -19.63 5.09
N LEU A 151 20.79 -18.61 4.87
CA LEU A 151 20.37 -17.23 4.63
C LEU A 151 19.49 -17.09 3.39
N VAL A 152 19.89 -17.69 2.28
CA VAL A 152 19.08 -17.72 1.05
C VAL A 152 17.73 -18.41 1.30
N SER A 153 17.74 -19.56 1.97
CA SER A 153 16.50 -20.29 2.29
C SER A 153 15.56 -19.47 3.17
N LEU A 154 16.09 -18.78 4.19
CA LEU A 154 15.29 -17.91 5.06
C LEU A 154 14.69 -16.75 4.27
N SER A 155 15.50 -16.08 3.45
CA SER A 155 15.05 -14.95 2.63
C SER A 155 13.97 -15.36 1.64
N LEU A 156 14.14 -16.50 0.95
CA LEU A 156 13.14 -17.01 0.01
C LEU A 156 11.83 -17.38 0.71
N GLU A 157 11.90 -18.06 1.85
CA GLU A 157 10.71 -18.45 2.60
C GLU A 157 9.93 -17.23 3.10
N LEU A 158 10.63 -16.22 3.60
CA LEU A 158 10.01 -14.96 4.02
C LEU A 158 9.40 -14.21 2.84
N ALA A 159 10.11 -14.11 1.72
CA ALA A 159 9.60 -13.49 0.51
C ALA A 159 8.31 -14.18 0.05
N HIS A 160 8.33 -15.51 -0.06
CA HIS A 160 7.13 -16.28 -0.40
C HIS A 160 6.00 -16.11 0.61
N SER A 161 6.31 -15.99 1.90
CA SER A 161 5.29 -15.80 2.94
C SER A 161 4.58 -14.45 2.80
N VAL A 162 5.33 -13.37 2.55
CA VAL A 162 4.75 -12.03 2.32
C VAL A 162 3.86 -12.05 1.08
N ILE A 163 4.38 -12.56 -0.04
CA ILE A 163 3.63 -12.62 -1.30
C ILE A 163 2.40 -13.54 -1.17
N ALA A 164 2.51 -14.68 -0.49
CA ALA A 164 1.39 -15.58 -0.28
C ALA A 164 0.28 -14.94 0.59
N ASP A 165 0.64 -14.11 1.56
CA ASP A 165 -0.32 -13.34 2.34
C ASP A 165 -1.07 -12.33 1.46
N GLU A 166 -0.37 -11.60 0.59
CA GLU A 166 -1.01 -10.69 -0.35
C GLU A 166 -1.85 -11.40 -1.40
N LEU A 167 -1.39 -12.54 -1.89
CA LEU A 167 -2.15 -13.38 -2.82
C LEU A 167 -3.45 -13.85 -2.15
N ARG A 168 -3.42 -14.20 -0.86
CA ARG A 168 -4.63 -14.54 -0.09
C ARG A 168 -5.57 -13.34 0.03
N LEU A 169 -5.06 -12.13 0.25
CA LEU A 169 -5.86 -10.89 0.24
C LEU A 169 -6.50 -10.64 -1.14
N ALA A 170 -5.79 -10.98 -2.21
CA ALA A 170 -6.24 -10.95 -3.60
C ALA A 170 -7.09 -12.18 -4.02
N ALA A 171 -7.49 -13.03 -3.06
CA ALA A 171 -8.27 -14.26 -3.27
C ALA A 171 -7.63 -15.26 -4.27
N GLY A 172 -6.29 -15.31 -4.31
CA GLY A 172 -5.50 -16.23 -5.13
C GLY A 172 -5.24 -15.74 -6.55
N ASP A 173 -5.69 -14.54 -6.92
CA ASP A 173 -5.53 -14.01 -8.27
C ASP A 173 -4.35 -13.00 -8.34
N ALA A 174 -3.30 -13.38 -9.08
CA ALA A 174 -2.12 -12.54 -9.25
C ALA A 174 -2.41 -11.22 -9.97
N TYR A 175 -3.45 -11.14 -10.80
CA TYR A 175 -3.86 -9.90 -11.49
C TYR A 175 -4.59 -8.92 -10.56
N ARG A 176 -4.90 -9.33 -9.33
CA ARG A 176 -5.56 -8.53 -8.29
C ARG A 176 -4.62 -8.11 -7.17
N LEU A 177 -3.35 -8.48 -7.27
CA LEU A 177 -2.30 -7.99 -6.37
C LEU A 177 -2.18 -6.47 -6.45
N HIS A 178 -1.72 -5.87 -5.35
CA HIS A 178 -1.33 -4.47 -5.35
C HIS A 178 -0.31 -4.21 -6.49
N PRO A 179 -0.37 -3.06 -7.20
CA PRO A 179 0.47 -2.83 -8.38
C PRO A 179 1.97 -3.05 -8.15
N ASP A 180 2.52 -2.60 -7.02
CA ASP A 180 3.92 -2.83 -6.66
C ASP A 180 4.27 -4.31 -6.45
N THR A 181 3.37 -5.05 -5.81
CA THR A 181 3.56 -6.49 -5.58
C THR A 181 3.42 -7.26 -6.88
N ALA A 182 2.48 -6.88 -7.74
CA ALA A 182 2.32 -7.44 -9.08
C ALA A 182 3.57 -7.18 -9.94
N ALA A 183 4.11 -5.95 -9.91
CA ALA A 183 5.34 -5.59 -10.61
C ALA A 183 6.52 -6.42 -10.11
N TRP A 184 6.65 -6.60 -8.80
CA TRP A 184 7.68 -7.46 -8.22
C TRP A 184 7.56 -8.92 -8.67
N CYS A 185 6.33 -9.47 -8.71
CA CYS A 185 6.10 -10.86 -9.10
C CYS A 185 6.26 -11.13 -10.60
N LEU A 186 5.82 -10.20 -11.45
CA LEU A 186 5.64 -10.43 -12.90
C LEU A 186 6.74 -9.80 -13.76
N GLU A 187 7.44 -8.78 -13.27
CA GLU A 187 8.47 -8.08 -14.05
C GLU A 187 9.87 -8.50 -13.62
N GLU A 188 10.31 -8.07 -12.45
CA GLU A 188 11.65 -8.37 -11.94
C GLU A 188 11.63 -8.39 -10.41
N PRO A 189 11.78 -9.57 -9.78
CA PRO A 189 11.75 -9.70 -8.33
C PRO A 189 13.06 -9.19 -7.73
N LEU A 190 13.08 -7.92 -7.32
CA LEU A 190 14.23 -7.33 -6.63
C LEU A 190 14.05 -7.40 -5.12
N THR A 191 15.05 -7.96 -4.44
CA THR A 191 15.05 -8.06 -2.97
C THR A 191 16.19 -7.21 -2.40
N LYS A 192 15.88 -6.33 -1.44
CA LYS A 192 16.88 -5.60 -0.66
C LYS A 192 17.09 -6.31 0.67
N LEU A 193 18.34 -6.62 0.98
CA LEU A 193 18.72 -7.29 2.22
C LEU A 193 19.36 -6.29 3.16
N TYR A 194 18.99 -6.37 4.43
CA TYR A 194 19.51 -5.56 5.50
C TYR A 194 19.85 -6.44 6.70
N SER A 195 20.71 -5.93 7.59
CA SER A 195 20.95 -6.51 8.89
C SER A 195 20.71 -5.52 10.02
N SER A 196 20.28 -6.05 11.16
CA SER A 196 20.12 -5.27 12.38
C SER A 196 20.11 -6.14 13.63
N SER A 197 20.19 -5.51 14.81
CA SER A 197 20.10 -6.23 16.07
C SER A 197 18.69 -6.75 16.36
N LYS A 198 18.58 -7.85 17.09
CA LYS A 198 17.29 -8.42 17.54
C LYS A 198 16.36 -7.41 18.23
N ALA A 199 16.92 -6.52 19.03
CA ALA A 199 16.16 -5.47 19.71
C ALA A 199 15.55 -4.48 18.71
N ASN A 200 16.30 -4.15 17.66
CA ASN A 200 15.81 -3.29 16.59
C ASN A 200 14.76 -3.99 15.72
N LEU A 201 14.92 -5.28 15.39
CA LEU A 201 13.86 -6.04 14.71
C LEU A 201 12.53 -6.02 15.46
N LYS A 202 12.56 -6.10 16.80
CA LYS A 202 11.34 -5.96 17.62
C LYS A 202 10.71 -4.57 17.50
N ARG A 203 11.52 -3.50 17.47
CA ARG A 203 11.04 -2.13 17.26
C ARG A 203 10.44 -1.96 15.87
N ILE A 204 11.14 -2.42 14.83
CA ILE A 204 10.68 -2.40 13.44
C ILE A 204 9.32 -3.11 13.31
N LYS A 205 9.18 -4.31 13.89
CA LYS A 205 7.91 -5.04 13.90
C LYS A 205 6.80 -4.25 14.60
N SER A 206 7.09 -3.68 15.77
CA SER A 206 6.11 -2.91 16.54
C SER A 206 5.61 -1.73 15.71
N GLU A 207 6.52 -0.97 15.10
CA GLU A 207 6.16 0.18 14.27
C GLU A 207 5.38 -0.25 13.03
N ALA A 208 5.82 -1.30 12.34
CA ALA A 208 5.12 -1.85 11.19
C ALA A 208 3.69 -2.29 11.53
N THR A 209 3.47 -2.82 12.73
CA THR A 209 2.12 -3.20 13.21
C THR A 209 1.28 -1.96 13.52
N VAL A 210 1.89 -0.94 14.13
CA VAL A 210 1.28 0.35 14.48
C VAL A 210 0.83 1.12 13.23
N GLU A 211 1.64 1.06 12.18
CA GLU A 211 1.43 1.66 10.84
C GLU A 211 0.62 0.77 9.89
N ALA A 212 0.22 -0.44 10.33
CA ALA A 212 -0.50 -1.43 9.54
C ALA A 212 0.19 -1.81 8.19
N LEU A 213 1.53 -1.85 8.19
CA LEU A 213 2.33 -2.20 7.01
C LEU A 213 2.32 -3.71 6.76
N PRO A 214 2.14 -4.18 5.51
CA PRO A 214 2.21 -5.60 5.19
C PRO A 214 3.64 -6.16 5.40
N HIS A 215 3.78 -7.09 6.36
CA HIS A 215 5.06 -7.69 6.71
C HIS A 215 4.92 -9.12 7.24
N GLN A 216 6.03 -9.87 7.23
CA GLN A 216 6.13 -11.22 7.82
C GLN A 216 7.36 -11.34 8.72
N LEU A 217 7.23 -12.08 9.81
CA LEU A 217 8.31 -12.34 10.75
C LEU A 217 8.56 -13.84 10.87
N LYS A 218 9.84 -14.25 10.81
CA LYS A 218 10.23 -15.63 11.08
C LYS A 218 11.06 -15.71 12.37
N GLY A 219 10.44 -16.18 13.45
CA GLY A 219 11.12 -16.59 14.70
C GLY A 219 12.02 -15.54 15.37
N GLY A 220 11.85 -14.25 15.04
CA GLY A 220 12.76 -13.19 15.45
C GLY A 220 14.14 -13.20 14.75
N ALA A 221 14.33 -14.07 13.76
CA ALA A 221 15.52 -14.18 12.94
C ALA A 221 15.54 -13.17 11.80
N ALA A 222 14.38 -12.90 11.19
CA ALA A 222 14.24 -11.89 10.15
C ALA A 222 12.79 -11.41 10.02
N ILE A 223 12.64 -10.22 9.43
CA ILE A 223 11.37 -9.60 9.04
C ILE A 223 11.44 -9.23 7.56
N ALA A 224 10.36 -9.48 6.82
CA ALA A 224 10.22 -9.10 5.42
C ALA A 224 9.02 -8.18 5.22
N PHE A 225 9.14 -7.23 4.29
CA PHE A 225 8.14 -6.22 3.96
C PHE A 225 7.68 -6.38 2.53
N SER A 226 6.39 -6.14 2.31
CA SER A 226 5.82 -6.13 0.96
C SER A 226 6.49 -5.10 0.05
N PRO A 227 6.59 -5.36 -1.27
CA PRO A 227 6.96 -4.36 -2.27
C PRO A 227 6.09 -3.10 -2.27
N ALA A 228 4.87 -3.17 -1.71
CA ALA A 228 3.98 -2.02 -1.54
C ALA A 228 4.39 -1.07 -0.41
N VAL A 229 5.36 -1.45 0.43
CA VAL A 229 5.88 -0.60 1.51
C VAL A 229 7.08 0.19 1.00
N ASP A 230 7.08 1.50 1.26
CA ASP A 230 8.21 2.35 0.91
C ASP A 230 9.47 1.96 1.71
N ASP A 231 10.62 1.96 1.02
CA ASP A 231 11.92 1.66 1.61
C ASP A 231 12.32 2.70 2.68
N ASP A 232 11.78 3.93 2.60
CA ASP A 232 11.99 4.97 3.60
C ASP A 232 11.48 4.57 4.98
N PHE A 233 10.57 3.60 5.08
CA PHE A 233 10.17 3.02 6.37
C PHE A 233 11.37 2.45 7.12
N LEU A 234 12.30 1.83 6.41
CA LEU A 234 13.42 1.11 7.01
C LEU A 234 14.62 2.03 7.32
N THR A 235 14.74 3.16 6.64
CA THR A 235 15.88 4.09 6.79
C THR A 235 15.94 4.72 8.18
N GLN A 236 14.79 4.93 8.83
CA GLN A 236 14.71 5.50 10.19
C GLN A 236 15.31 4.61 11.28
N PHE A 237 15.50 3.31 11.01
CA PHE A 237 15.92 2.32 12.02
C PHE A 237 17.42 2.10 12.10
N LYS A 238 18.26 2.89 11.42
CA LYS A 238 19.74 2.72 11.40
C LYS A 238 20.16 1.27 11.11
N ILE A 239 19.55 0.67 10.10
CA ILE A 239 19.88 -0.69 9.64
C ILE A 239 21.05 -0.65 8.66
N LYS A 240 21.74 -1.78 8.50
CA LYS A 240 22.88 -1.92 7.59
C LYS A 240 22.44 -2.63 6.32
N ALA A 241 22.63 -2.03 5.14
CA ALA A 241 22.42 -2.73 3.88
C ALA A 241 23.45 -3.85 3.69
N LEU A 242 23.01 -4.99 3.18
CA LEU A 242 23.86 -6.11 2.79
C LEU A 242 24.02 -6.04 1.27
N GLU A 243 25.25 -5.79 0.82
CA GLU A 243 25.65 -5.81 -0.61
C GLU A 243 25.96 -7.23 -1.08
#